data_AF-A0A9W9Q4Y0-F1
#
_entry.id   AF-A0A9W9Q4Y0-F1
#
_cell.length_a   1.000
_cell.length_b   1.000
_cell.length_c   1.000
_cell.angle_alpha   90.00
_cell.angle_beta   90.00
_cell.angle_gamma   90.00
#
_symmetry.space_group_name_H-M   'P 1'
#
loop_
_entity.id
_entity.type
_entity.pdbx_description
1 polymer ?
#
loop_
_entity_poly.entity_id
_entity_poly.type
_entity_poly.pdbx_seq_one_letter_code
_entity_poly.pdbx_strand_id
1 'polypeptide(L)'
;MSSLDAPNQLSPPWPTPVTTDLSSPWNTSDVGYFTPDDTAGDHRYIENNTTYYTNVFVNHIRSLAFYKPEPVIRANLHFCLRDKAQDWIDMELNVMEREMLRVLPLETGWIEALLKRFKPLYDVALRRYKEGQYAKEDAENRYDPVKWAHGMIRNSQAAGITSTYAQLKQIWYGIDLELQWPVNCPAKSTLVSEFMKELDDAYVEWCDGENE
;
A
#
# COMPACT_ATOMS: atom_id res chain seq x y z
N MET A 1 -23.38 -9.69 79.00
CA MET A 1 -22.08 -9.88 78.31
C MET A 1 -22.13 -11.22 77.59
N SER A 2 -21.43 -11.36 76.46
CA SER A 2 -21.59 -12.37 75.37
C SER A 2 -22.57 -11.89 74.28
N SER A 3 -22.13 -11.15 73.26
CA SER A 3 -21.26 -11.50 72.10
C SER A 3 -21.90 -12.59 71.23
N LEU A 4 -22.49 -12.15 70.11
CA LEU A 4 -22.96 -12.97 69.01
C LEU A 4 -22.30 -12.42 67.74
N ASP A 5 -21.35 -13.20 67.24
CA ASP A 5 -20.68 -13.04 65.96
C ASP A 5 -21.67 -12.99 64.79
N ALA A 6 -21.44 -12.06 63.86
CA ALA A 6 -21.88 -12.18 62.48
C ALA A 6 -20.70 -11.82 61.57
N PRO A 7 -20.38 -12.63 60.55
CA PRO A 7 -19.16 -12.50 59.77
C PRO A 7 -19.23 -11.34 58.77
N ASN A 8 -18.12 -10.61 58.70
CA ASN A 8 -17.81 -9.56 57.75
C ASN A 8 -17.76 -10.14 56.32
N GLN A 9 -18.85 -10.02 55.54
CA GLN A 9 -18.80 -10.27 54.10
C GLN A 9 -18.24 -9.04 53.39
N LEU A 10 -16.93 -9.08 53.11
CA LEU A 10 -16.28 -8.20 52.13
C LEU A 10 -16.74 -8.60 50.73
N SER A 11 -17.54 -7.74 50.09
CA SER A 11 -17.80 -7.84 48.65
C SER A 11 -16.46 -7.75 47.88
N PRO A 12 -16.24 -8.56 46.84
CA PRO A 12 -15.05 -8.42 46.00
C PRO A 12 -15.09 -7.07 45.26
N PRO A 13 -13.95 -6.37 45.12
CA PRO A 13 -13.91 -5.15 44.34
C PRO A 13 -14.26 -5.47 42.89
N TRP A 14 -15.17 -4.69 42.32
CA TRP A 14 -15.46 -4.71 40.89
C TRP A 14 -14.15 -4.64 40.10
N PRO A 15 -13.98 -5.43 39.04
CA PRO A 15 -12.84 -5.26 38.15
C PRO A 15 -12.90 -3.83 37.61
N THR A 16 -11.90 -3.02 37.93
CA THR A 16 -11.71 -1.73 37.30
C THR A 16 -11.66 -1.94 35.79
N PRO A 17 -12.31 -1.09 34.98
CA PRO A 17 -12.09 -1.12 33.55
C PRO A 17 -10.59 -1.01 33.32
N VAL A 18 -10.02 -2.00 32.64
CA VAL A 18 -8.66 -1.89 32.11
C VAL A 18 -8.70 -0.68 31.20
N THR A 19 -8.17 0.44 31.68
CA THR A 19 -7.82 1.55 30.81
C THR A 19 -6.73 1.00 29.92
N THR A 20 -7.13 0.53 28.74
CA THR A 20 -6.19 0.18 27.68
C THR A 20 -5.35 1.43 27.48
N ASP A 21 -4.09 1.36 27.89
CA ASP A 21 -3.15 2.44 27.65
C ASP A 21 -3.03 2.58 26.14
N LEU A 22 -3.68 3.60 25.57
CA LEU A 22 -3.67 3.92 24.14
C LEU A 22 -2.33 4.54 23.72
N SER A 23 -1.29 4.43 24.55
CA SER A 23 0.03 5.01 24.36
C SER A 23 0.92 4.28 23.35
N SER A 24 0.37 3.57 22.36
CA SER A 24 1.20 3.29 21.17
C SER A 24 1.39 4.63 20.46
N PRO A 25 2.57 5.27 20.54
CA PRO A 25 2.74 6.60 20.00
C PRO A 25 2.58 6.49 18.48
N TRP A 26 1.63 7.26 17.95
CA TRP A 26 1.53 7.43 16.51
C TRP A 26 2.74 8.22 16.06
N ASN A 27 3.57 7.61 15.20
CA ASN A 27 4.66 8.29 14.54
C ASN A 27 4.41 8.22 13.03
N THR A 28 4.30 9.39 12.40
CA THR A 28 4.07 9.48 10.96
C THR A 28 5.24 8.90 10.16
N SER A 29 6.46 8.86 10.69
CA SER A 29 7.58 8.20 10.01
C SER A 29 7.42 6.69 9.93
N ASP A 30 6.72 6.08 10.89
CA ASP A 30 6.47 4.63 10.93
C ASP A 30 5.36 4.22 9.96
N VAL A 31 4.52 5.17 9.56
CA VAL A 31 3.40 4.99 8.62
C VAL A 31 3.74 5.49 7.22
N GLY A 32 4.65 6.45 7.11
CA GLY A 32 4.98 7.15 5.89
C GLY A 32 3.94 8.19 5.47
N TYR A 33 4.27 8.91 4.41
CA TYR A 33 3.45 9.98 3.83
C TYR A 33 2.78 9.56 2.54
N PHE A 34 1.62 10.13 2.26
CA PHE A 34 0.89 9.93 1.02
C PHE A 34 0.97 11.19 0.16
N THR A 35 1.54 11.04 -1.03
CA THR A 35 1.53 12.06 -2.07
C THR A 35 0.95 11.43 -3.35
N PRO A 36 -0.26 11.83 -3.78
CA PRO A 36 -0.93 11.18 -4.91
C PRO A 36 -0.36 11.57 -6.28
N ASP A 37 0.74 12.34 -6.33
CA ASP A 37 1.29 12.79 -7.60
C ASP A 37 2.08 11.67 -8.31
N ASP A 38 1.56 11.28 -9.46
CA ASP A 38 1.97 10.11 -10.25
C ASP A 38 2.99 10.50 -11.35
N THR A 39 3.72 11.59 -11.14
CA THR A 39 4.69 12.13 -12.10
C THR A 39 6.00 11.36 -12.10
N ALA A 40 6.34 10.67 -11.01
CA ALA A 40 7.62 9.97 -10.86
C ALA A 40 7.59 8.48 -11.25
N GLY A 41 6.43 7.89 -11.56
CA GLY A 41 6.29 6.44 -11.84
C GLY A 41 6.49 5.54 -10.60
N ASP A 42 7.15 6.07 -9.56
CA ASP A 42 7.38 5.40 -8.30
C ASP A 42 6.17 5.46 -7.36
N HIS A 43 5.83 4.27 -6.90
CA HIS A 43 4.71 3.96 -6.03
C HIS A 43 5.07 4.11 -4.55
N ARG A 44 6.36 4.02 -4.27
CA ARG A 44 6.98 4.30 -3.01
C ARG A 44 8.39 4.80 -3.26
N TYR A 45 8.79 5.87 -2.58
CA TYR A 45 10.17 6.34 -2.56
C TYR A 45 10.57 6.72 -1.15
N ILE A 46 11.87 6.76 -0.88
CA ILE A 46 12.41 7.19 0.42
C ILE A 46 13.15 8.50 0.18
N GLU A 47 12.76 9.53 0.92
CA GLU A 47 13.43 10.82 0.92
C GLU A 47 13.75 11.17 2.38
N ASN A 48 15.00 11.48 2.69
CA ASN A 48 15.45 11.82 4.05
C ASN A 48 14.98 10.81 5.12
N ASN A 49 15.17 9.51 4.87
CA ASN A 49 14.75 8.40 5.73
C ASN A 49 13.23 8.35 6.01
N THR A 50 12.45 8.99 5.16
CA THR A 50 11.00 9.04 5.25
C THR A 50 10.39 8.35 4.04
N THR A 51 9.46 7.44 4.27
CA THR A 51 8.78 6.72 3.19
C THR A 51 7.60 7.53 2.68
N TYR A 52 7.56 7.75 1.38
CA TYR A 52 6.43 8.34 0.67
C TYR A 52 5.75 7.27 -0.18
N TYR A 53 4.43 7.30 -0.22
CA TYR A 53 3.56 6.40 -0.96
C TYR A 53 2.72 7.22 -1.94
N THR A 54 2.56 6.70 -3.15
CA THR A 54 1.60 7.22 -4.11
C THR A 54 0.42 6.24 -4.16
N ASN A 55 0.36 5.34 -5.13
CA ASN A 55 -0.82 4.52 -5.42
C ASN A 55 -1.05 3.31 -4.47
N VAL A 56 -0.13 3.02 -3.54
CA VAL A 56 -0.23 1.86 -2.63
C VAL A 56 -0.62 2.21 -1.20
N PHE A 57 -0.80 3.51 -0.90
CA PHE A 57 -1.04 3.98 0.46
C PHE A 57 -2.28 3.32 1.10
N VAL A 58 -3.38 3.19 0.37
CA VAL A 58 -4.61 2.55 0.88
C VAL A 58 -4.36 1.09 1.31
N ASN A 59 -3.62 0.32 0.51
CA ASN A 59 -3.28 -1.06 0.85
C ASN A 59 -2.30 -1.13 2.05
N HIS A 60 -1.39 -0.16 2.14
CA HIS A 60 -0.52 -0.02 3.30
C HIS A 60 -1.32 0.26 4.58
N ILE A 61 -2.31 1.16 4.54
CA ILE A 61 -3.18 1.48 5.67
C ILE A 61 -4.02 0.28 6.10
N ARG A 62 -4.59 -0.50 5.16
CA ARG A 62 -5.25 -1.77 5.48
C ARG A 62 -4.30 -2.75 6.18
N SER A 63 -3.05 -2.81 5.73
CA SER A 63 -2.04 -3.67 6.34
C SER A 63 -1.68 -3.20 7.75
N LEU A 64 -1.61 -1.89 7.97
CA LEU A 64 -1.32 -1.29 9.27
C LEU A 64 -2.43 -1.57 10.30
N ALA A 65 -3.68 -1.68 9.86
CA ALA A 65 -4.82 -1.99 10.71
C ALA A 65 -4.75 -3.37 11.39
N PHE A 66 -3.92 -4.29 10.89
CA PHE A 66 -3.64 -5.56 11.58
C PHE A 66 -2.77 -5.38 12.84
N TYR A 67 -1.99 -4.30 12.90
CA TYR A 67 -0.97 -4.10 13.95
C TYR A 67 -1.27 -2.91 14.87
N LYS A 68 -2.08 -1.94 14.41
CA LYS A 68 -2.46 -0.76 15.18
C LYS A 68 -3.98 -0.65 15.31
N PRO A 69 -4.51 -0.22 16.47
CA PRO A 69 -5.95 -0.03 16.64
C PRO A 69 -6.51 0.97 15.63
N GLU A 70 -7.61 0.61 15.00
CA GLU A 70 -8.27 1.42 13.99
C GLU A 70 -8.58 2.86 14.44
N PRO A 71 -9.09 3.13 15.67
CA PRO A 71 -9.33 4.51 16.12
C PRO A 71 -8.08 5.38 16.12
N VAL A 72 -6.91 4.79 16.42
CA VAL A 72 -5.62 5.49 16.40
C VAL A 72 -5.24 5.84 14.97
N ILE A 73 -5.42 4.91 14.03
CA ILE A 73 -5.16 5.15 12.61
C ILE A 73 -6.04 6.29 12.09
N ARG A 74 -7.36 6.21 12.31
CA ARG A 74 -8.32 7.21 11.82
C ARG A 74 -8.08 8.61 12.38
N ALA A 75 -7.73 8.71 13.66
CA ALA A 75 -7.46 9.99 14.31
C ALA A 75 -6.22 10.69 13.73
N ASN A 76 -5.23 9.93 13.23
CA ASN A 76 -3.93 10.48 12.86
C ASN A 76 -3.63 10.42 11.34
N LEU A 77 -4.49 9.79 10.54
CA LEU A 77 -4.23 9.58 9.11
C LEU A 77 -4.03 10.88 8.32
N HIS A 78 -4.70 11.96 8.73
CA HIS A 78 -4.56 13.28 8.12
C HIS A 78 -3.12 13.82 8.20
N PHE A 79 -2.35 13.48 9.24
CA PHE A 79 -0.94 13.88 9.36
C PHE A 79 -0.04 13.19 8.34
N CYS A 80 -0.50 12.11 7.72
CA CYS A 80 0.22 11.40 6.67
C CYS A 80 0.00 12.01 5.28
N LEU A 81 -0.94 12.94 5.08
CA LEU A 81 -1.24 13.51 3.77
C LEU A 81 -0.24 14.61 3.41
N ARG A 82 0.20 14.65 2.15
CA ARG A 82 1.10 15.69 1.60
C ARG A 82 0.59 16.20 0.25
N ASP A 83 1.06 17.38 -0.12
CA ASP A 83 0.80 18.04 -1.41
C ASP A 83 -0.71 18.06 -1.75
N LYS A 84 -1.08 17.54 -2.93
CA LYS A 84 -2.48 17.44 -3.39
C LYS A 84 -3.42 16.73 -2.41
N ALA A 85 -2.93 15.78 -1.62
CA ALA A 85 -3.76 15.12 -0.61
C ALA A 85 -3.99 16.01 0.62
N GLN A 86 -3.02 16.85 0.96
CA GLN A 86 -3.16 17.86 2.00
C GLN A 86 -4.09 19.01 1.54
N ASP A 87 -3.94 19.47 0.30
CA ASP A 87 -4.84 20.49 -0.28
C ASP A 87 -6.30 19.99 -0.30
N TRP A 88 -6.51 18.71 -0.62
CA TRP A 88 -7.85 18.10 -0.61
C TRP A 88 -8.50 18.16 0.78
N ILE A 89 -7.78 17.80 1.85
CA ILE A 89 -8.36 17.83 3.20
C ILE A 89 -8.58 19.27 3.71
N ASP A 90 -7.67 20.18 3.39
CA ASP A 90 -7.69 21.54 3.92
C ASP A 90 -8.70 22.42 3.16
N MET A 91 -8.75 22.31 1.83
CA MET A 91 -9.50 23.21 0.96
C MET A 91 -10.79 22.62 0.38
N GLU A 92 -10.84 21.31 0.11
CA GLU A 92 -11.99 20.71 -0.59
C GLU A 92 -13.01 20.09 0.36
N LEU A 93 -12.57 19.49 1.46
CA LEU A 93 -13.49 18.91 2.45
C LEU A 93 -14.07 19.98 3.35
N ASN A 94 -15.38 19.93 3.56
CA ASN A 94 -16.05 20.76 4.54
C ASN A 94 -15.87 20.19 5.98
N VAL A 95 -16.30 20.97 6.98
CA VAL A 95 -16.16 20.59 8.40
C VAL A 95 -16.86 19.27 8.72
N MET A 96 -18.06 19.04 8.17
CA MET A 96 -18.82 17.82 8.41
C MET A 96 -18.12 16.60 7.79
N GLU A 97 -17.64 16.71 6.56
CA GLU A 97 -16.92 15.63 5.88
C GLU A 97 -15.65 15.22 6.63
N ARG A 98 -14.87 16.21 7.10
CA ARG A 98 -13.69 15.95 7.94
C ARG A 98 -14.03 15.24 9.24
N GLU A 99 -15.14 15.61 9.87
CA GLU A 99 -15.58 14.95 11.10
C GLU A 99 -16.07 13.52 10.82
N MET A 100 -16.78 13.31 9.70
CA MET A 100 -17.20 11.97 9.29
C MET A 100 -16.00 11.04 9.08
N LEU A 101 -14.89 11.52 8.50
CA LEU A 101 -13.67 10.71 8.35
C LEU A 101 -13.07 10.23 9.68
N ARG A 102 -13.29 10.98 10.77
CA ARG A 102 -12.81 10.61 12.11
C ARG A 102 -13.71 9.59 12.80
N VAL A 103 -15.01 9.63 12.51
CA VAL A 103 -16.03 8.82 13.20
C VAL A 103 -16.36 7.52 12.46
N LEU A 104 -16.38 7.54 11.13
CA LEU A 104 -16.69 6.36 10.31
C LEU A 104 -15.62 5.28 10.43
N PRO A 105 -15.98 3.99 10.28
CA PRO A 105 -15.01 2.91 10.14
C PRO A 105 -13.99 3.20 9.04
N LEU A 106 -12.76 2.70 9.20
CA LEU A 106 -11.62 2.98 8.33
C LEU A 106 -11.92 2.67 6.85
N GLU A 107 -12.60 1.55 6.59
CA GLU A 107 -12.92 1.10 5.23
C GLU A 107 -13.94 2.02 4.54
N THR A 108 -15.04 2.37 5.23
CA THR A 108 -16.13 3.22 4.69
C THR A 108 -15.87 4.73 4.83
N GLY A 109 -14.86 5.11 5.61
CA GLY A 109 -14.45 6.49 5.82
C GLY A 109 -13.23 6.82 4.97
N TRP A 110 -12.06 6.80 5.59
CA TRP A 110 -10.79 7.17 4.97
C TRP A 110 -10.47 6.41 3.69
N ILE A 111 -10.61 5.09 3.68
CA ILE A 111 -10.22 4.26 2.53
C ILE A 111 -11.10 4.55 1.32
N GLU A 112 -12.42 4.55 1.50
CA GLU A 112 -13.36 4.88 0.42
C GLU A 112 -13.15 6.30 -0.10
N ALA A 113 -12.96 7.28 0.79
CA ALA A 113 -12.74 8.68 0.41
C ALA A 113 -11.44 8.86 -0.38
N LEU A 114 -10.34 8.25 0.06
CA LEU A 114 -9.06 8.30 -0.64
C LEU A 114 -9.14 7.62 -2.01
N LEU A 115 -9.79 6.46 -2.11
CA LEU A 115 -10.01 5.78 -3.39
C LEU A 115 -10.90 6.62 -4.31
N LYS A 116 -11.97 7.22 -3.80
CA LYS A 116 -12.86 8.06 -4.60
C LYS A 116 -12.16 9.28 -5.17
N ARG A 117 -11.25 9.91 -4.40
CA ARG A 117 -10.56 11.13 -4.82
C ARG A 117 -9.31 10.85 -5.67
N PHE A 118 -8.50 9.87 -5.28
CA PHE A 118 -7.14 9.69 -5.82
C PHE A 118 -6.94 8.39 -6.60
N LYS A 119 -8.00 7.58 -6.81
CA LYS A 119 -7.87 6.43 -7.71
C LYS A 119 -7.44 6.92 -9.10
N PRO A 120 -6.38 6.33 -9.69
CA PRO A 120 -5.96 6.65 -11.05
C PRO A 120 -7.13 6.51 -12.02
N LEU A 121 -7.24 7.46 -12.96
CA LEU A 121 -8.24 7.40 -14.01
C LEU A 121 -8.09 6.09 -14.79
N TYR A 122 -9.21 5.38 -14.98
CA TYR A 122 -9.26 4.08 -15.64
C TYR A 122 -8.49 4.08 -16.98
N ASP A 123 -8.72 5.07 -17.83
CA ASP A 123 -8.09 5.15 -19.15
C ASP A 123 -6.57 5.32 -19.07
N VAL A 124 -6.10 6.09 -18.08
CA VAL A 124 -4.65 6.31 -17.85
C VAL A 124 -4.00 5.03 -17.36
N ALA A 125 -4.63 4.34 -16.40
CA ALA A 125 -4.15 3.07 -15.88
C ALA A 125 -4.14 1.98 -16.95
N LEU A 126 -5.20 1.88 -17.75
CA LEU A 126 -5.30 0.93 -18.85
C LEU A 126 -4.24 1.20 -19.92
N ARG A 127 -4.02 2.46 -20.27
CA ARG A 127 -2.97 2.86 -21.22
C ARG A 127 -1.58 2.44 -20.72
N ARG A 128 -1.23 2.82 -19.49
CA ARG A 128 0.06 2.45 -18.86
C ARG A 128 0.24 0.93 -18.76
N TYR A 129 -0.84 0.17 -18.54
CA TYR A 129 -0.79 -1.29 -18.52
C TYR A 129 -0.60 -1.91 -19.91
N LYS A 130 -1.16 -1.32 -20.97
CA LYS A 130 -1.03 -1.84 -22.33
C LYS A 130 0.30 -1.46 -22.99
N GLU A 131 0.78 -0.26 -22.71
CA GLU A 131 1.98 0.32 -23.32
C GLU A 131 3.24 0.09 -22.48
N GLY A 132 3.11 -0.42 -21.25
CA GLY A 132 4.25 -0.70 -20.39
C GLY A 132 5.12 -1.80 -20.97
N GLN A 133 6.32 -1.41 -21.40
CA GLN A 133 7.37 -2.30 -21.86
C GLN A 133 8.57 -2.22 -20.92
N TYR A 134 9.38 -3.27 -20.92
CA TYR A 134 10.69 -3.31 -20.29
C TYR A 134 11.71 -3.61 -21.39
N ALA A 135 12.38 -2.55 -21.83
CA ALA A 135 13.28 -2.57 -22.96
C ALA A 135 14.70 -2.95 -22.54
N LYS A 136 15.55 -3.29 -23.51
CA LYS A 136 16.98 -3.54 -23.26
C LYS A 136 17.66 -2.37 -22.58
N GLU A 137 17.34 -1.14 -23.01
CA GLU A 137 17.88 0.08 -22.42
C GLU A 137 17.50 0.21 -20.93
N ASP A 138 16.35 -0.29 -20.50
CA ASP A 138 15.96 -0.28 -19.09
C ASP A 138 16.91 -1.18 -18.26
N ALA A 139 17.27 -2.35 -18.80
CA ALA A 139 18.23 -3.26 -18.17
C ALA A 139 19.65 -2.65 -18.14
N GLU A 140 20.12 -2.08 -19.25
CA GLU A 140 21.42 -1.39 -19.34
C GLU A 140 21.52 -0.22 -18.36
N ASN A 141 20.43 0.53 -18.18
CA ASN A 141 20.33 1.61 -17.20
C ASN A 141 20.08 1.11 -15.76
N ARG A 142 20.15 -0.21 -15.52
CA ARG A 142 19.94 -0.86 -14.23
C ARG A 142 18.60 -0.51 -13.58
N TYR A 143 17.55 -0.40 -14.39
CA TYR A 143 16.19 -0.24 -13.89
C TYR A 143 15.64 -1.59 -13.41
N ASP A 144 15.13 -1.64 -12.19
CA ASP A 144 14.64 -2.88 -11.57
C ASP A 144 13.37 -3.42 -12.30
N PRO A 145 13.42 -4.63 -12.90
CA PRO A 145 12.28 -5.22 -13.61
C PRO A 145 11.15 -5.66 -12.68
N VAL A 146 11.45 -6.06 -11.44
CA VAL A 146 10.44 -6.40 -10.43
C VAL A 146 9.65 -5.15 -10.05
N LYS A 147 10.34 -4.02 -9.90
CA LYS A 147 9.71 -2.71 -9.65
C LYS A 147 8.76 -2.30 -10.79
N TRP A 148 9.21 -2.47 -12.03
CA TRP A 148 8.38 -2.25 -13.23
C TRP A 148 7.17 -3.18 -13.27
N ALA A 149 7.38 -4.49 -13.09
CA ALA A 149 6.32 -5.50 -13.12
C ALA A 149 5.25 -5.27 -12.05
N HIS A 150 5.64 -4.88 -10.83
CA HIS A 150 4.69 -4.45 -9.80
C HIS A 150 3.88 -3.20 -10.23
N GLY A 151 4.47 -2.28 -11.00
CA GLY A 151 3.77 -1.18 -11.67
C GLY A 151 2.68 -1.66 -12.61
N MET A 152 3.01 -2.61 -13.46
CA MET A 152 2.05 -3.21 -14.41
C MET A 152 0.88 -3.88 -13.69
N ILE A 153 1.14 -4.67 -12.63
CA ILE A 153 0.07 -5.28 -11.82
C ILE A 153 -0.86 -4.21 -11.26
N ARG A 154 -0.35 -3.12 -10.70
CA ARG A 154 -1.19 -2.06 -10.15
C ARG A 154 -2.02 -1.35 -11.21
N ASN A 155 -1.40 -1.01 -12.34
CA ASN A 155 -2.11 -0.39 -13.46
C ASN A 155 -3.25 -1.28 -13.96
N SER A 156 -3.02 -2.59 -14.04
CA SER A 156 -4.05 -3.57 -14.39
C SER A 156 -5.21 -3.58 -13.38
N GLN A 157 -4.92 -3.56 -12.07
CA GLN A 157 -5.93 -3.57 -11.02
C GLN A 157 -6.75 -2.28 -11.00
N ALA A 158 -6.09 -1.13 -11.20
CA ALA A 158 -6.77 0.16 -11.36
C ALA A 158 -7.67 0.19 -12.60
N ALA A 159 -7.28 -0.53 -13.66
CA ALA A 159 -8.08 -0.80 -14.86
C ALA A 159 -9.07 -1.98 -14.71
N GLY A 160 -9.31 -2.48 -13.50
CA GLY A 160 -10.30 -3.55 -13.25
C GLY A 160 -9.89 -4.95 -13.73
N ILE A 161 -8.65 -5.14 -14.18
CA ILE A 161 -8.09 -6.42 -14.57
C ILE A 161 -7.54 -7.09 -13.31
N THR A 162 -8.19 -8.14 -12.83
CA THR A 162 -7.85 -8.82 -11.56
C THR A 162 -7.32 -10.24 -11.74
N SER A 163 -7.35 -10.79 -12.96
CA SER A 163 -6.85 -12.13 -13.26
C SER A 163 -5.31 -12.15 -13.20
N THR A 164 -4.74 -12.81 -12.20
CA THR A 164 -3.29 -12.96 -12.04
C THR A 164 -2.63 -13.49 -13.30
N TYR A 165 -3.19 -14.52 -13.93
CA TYR A 165 -2.66 -15.07 -15.18
C TYR A 165 -2.61 -14.02 -16.30
N ALA A 166 -3.68 -13.23 -16.47
CA ALA A 166 -3.71 -12.20 -17.50
C ALA A 166 -2.68 -11.08 -17.23
N GLN A 167 -2.50 -10.73 -15.96
CA GLN A 167 -1.52 -9.74 -15.52
C GLN A 167 -0.09 -10.20 -15.81
N LEU A 168 0.29 -11.38 -15.31
CA LEU A 168 1.63 -11.93 -15.50
C LEU A 168 1.93 -12.15 -16.98
N LYS A 169 0.95 -12.63 -17.76
CA LYS A 169 1.14 -12.86 -19.19
C LYS A 169 1.36 -11.56 -19.96
N GLN A 170 0.65 -10.48 -19.62
CA GLN A 170 0.89 -9.18 -20.23
C GLN A 170 2.27 -8.63 -19.85
N ILE A 171 2.70 -8.82 -18.61
CA ILE A 171 4.03 -8.42 -18.16
C ILE A 171 5.09 -9.16 -18.96
N TRP A 172 4.97 -10.48 -19.10
CA TRP A 172 5.88 -11.28 -19.92
C TRP A 172 5.93 -10.80 -21.37
N TYR A 173 4.77 -10.48 -21.99
CA TYR A 173 4.73 -9.89 -23.34
C TYR A 173 5.32 -8.48 -23.43
N GLY A 174 5.40 -7.75 -22.31
CA GLY A 174 5.98 -6.41 -22.24
C GLY A 174 7.51 -6.42 -22.13
N ILE A 175 8.13 -7.56 -21.80
CA ILE A 175 9.58 -7.72 -21.79
C ILE A 175 10.08 -7.78 -23.23
N ASP A 176 11.17 -7.09 -23.55
CA ASP A 176 11.81 -7.18 -24.86
C ASP A 176 12.16 -8.63 -25.23
N LEU A 177 12.05 -8.99 -26.50
CA LEU A 177 12.18 -10.36 -26.98
C LEU A 177 13.57 -10.96 -26.66
N GLU A 178 14.62 -10.14 -26.71
CA GLU A 178 15.99 -10.54 -26.35
C GLU A 178 16.11 -10.89 -24.85
N LEU A 179 15.34 -10.22 -24.01
CA LEU A 179 15.36 -10.39 -22.55
C LEU A 179 14.42 -11.51 -22.07
N GLN A 180 13.46 -11.94 -22.89
CA GLN A 180 12.48 -12.97 -22.49
C GLN A 180 13.09 -14.36 -22.28
N TRP A 181 14.22 -14.68 -22.92
CA TRP A 181 14.79 -16.03 -22.92
C TRP A 181 14.96 -16.66 -21.52
N PRO A 182 15.56 -15.97 -20.52
CA PRO A 182 15.69 -16.50 -19.16
C PRO A 182 14.39 -16.51 -18.35
N VAL A 183 13.31 -15.86 -18.82
CA VAL A 183 12.05 -15.72 -18.07
C VAL A 183 10.97 -16.63 -18.65
N ASN A 184 10.48 -17.57 -17.84
CA ASN A 184 9.45 -18.48 -18.30
C ASN A 184 8.14 -17.76 -18.60
N CYS A 185 7.49 -18.16 -19.70
CA CYS A 185 6.13 -17.70 -19.97
C CYS A 185 5.19 -18.20 -18.86
N PRO A 186 4.45 -17.31 -18.17
CA PRO A 186 3.67 -17.69 -17.01
C PRO A 186 2.54 -18.65 -17.39
N ALA A 187 2.32 -19.66 -16.54
CA ALA A 187 1.19 -20.57 -16.61
C ALA A 187 0.02 -20.07 -15.74
N LYS A 188 -1.16 -20.67 -15.89
CA LYS A 188 -2.32 -20.33 -15.06
C LYS A 188 -2.10 -20.57 -13.56
N SER A 189 -1.16 -21.45 -13.22
CA SER A 189 -0.78 -21.79 -11.84
C SER A 189 0.37 -20.96 -11.30
N THR A 190 1.06 -20.18 -12.14
CA THR A 190 2.23 -19.38 -11.71
C THR A 190 1.80 -18.33 -10.70
N LEU A 191 2.47 -18.32 -9.55
CA LEU A 191 2.24 -17.31 -8.51
C LEU A 191 2.97 -16.01 -8.84
N VAL A 192 2.44 -14.89 -8.36
CA VAL A 192 3.13 -13.59 -8.51
C VAL A 192 4.53 -13.64 -7.93
N SER A 193 4.71 -14.25 -6.75
CA SER A 193 6.02 -14.36 -6.09
C SER A 193 7.02 -15.19 -6.88
N GLU A 194 6.56 -16.24 -7.55
CA GLU A 194 7.44 -17.10 -8.39
C GLU A 194 7.91 -16.32 -9.60
N PHE A 195 6.99 -15.65 -10.31
CA PHE A 195 7.34 -14.86 -11.49
C PHE A 195 8.24 -13.67 -11.15
N MET A 196 8.01 -12.97 -10.03
CA MET A 196 8.90 -11.88 -9.60
C MET A 196 10.30 -12.39 -9.27
N LYS A 197 10.43 -13.60 -8.70
CA LYS A 197 11.74 -14.22 -8.48
C LYS A 197 12.45 -14.53 -9.79
N GLU A 198 11.73 -15.06 -10.79
CA GLU A 198 12.30 -15.32 -12.12
C GLU A 198 12.80 -14.02 -12.79
N LEU A 199 12.07 -12.91 -12.65
CA LEU A 199 12.54 -11.60 -13.13
C LEU A 199 13.80 -11.12 -12.42
N ASP A 200 13.89 -11.30 -11.09
CA ASP A 200 15.05 -10.91 -10.29
C ASP A 200 16.28 -11.77 -10.65
N ASP A 201 16.10 -13.08 -10.82
CA ASP A 201 17.16 -14.00 -11.26
C ASP A 201 17.65 -13.63 -12.68
N ALA A 202 16.73 -13.33 -13.61
CA ALA A 202 17.07 -12.92 -14.97
C ALA A 202 17.76 -11.55 -15.03
N TYR A 203 17.42 -10.64 -14.12
CA TYR A 203 18.02 -9.30 -14.06
C TYR A 203 19.53 -9.34 -13.82
N VAL A 204 20.01 -10.32 -13.04
CA VAL A 204 21.44 -10.55 -12.83
C VAL A 204 22.12 -10.88 -14.16
N GLU A 205 21.54 -11.78 -14.95
CA GLU A 205 22.07 -12.15 -16.27
C GLU A 205 22.06 -10.98 -17.26
N TRP A 206 20.99 -10.19 -17.27
CA TRP A 206 20.89 -9.00 -18.13
C TRP A 206 21.93 -7.94 -17.79
N CYS A 207 22.29 -7.80 -16.50
CA CYS A 207 23.30 -6.84 -16.05
C CYS A 207 24.75 -7.34 -16.18
N ASP A 208 24.97 -8.65 -16.14
CA ASP A 208 26.32 -9.25 -16.15
C ASP A 208 26.83 -9.59 -17.57
N GLY A 209 25.93 -9.71 -18.55
CA GLY A 209 26.22 -10.04 -19.94
C GLY A 209 27.02 -9.01 -20.76
N GLU A 210 27.41 -7.87 -20.18
CA GLU A 210 28.23 -6.83 -20.84
C GLU A 210 29.76 -7.08 -20.76
N ASN A 211 30.21 -8.19 -20.16
CA ASN A 211 31.65 -8.46 -19.92
C ASN A 211 32.33 -9.49 -20.85
N GLU A 212 31.75 -9.85 -22.00
CA GLU A 212 32.41 -10.71 -23.01
C GLU A 212 32.59 -10.04 -24.38
#